data_AF-A0A7X3RNE3-F1
#
_entry.id   AF-A0A7X3RNE3-F1
#
_cell.length_a   1.000
_cell.length_b   1.000
_cell.length_c   1.000
_cell.angle_alpha   90.00
_cell.angle_beta   90.00
_cell.angle_gamma   90.00
#
_symmetry.space_group_name_H-M   'P 1'
#
loop_
_entity.id
_entity.type
_entity.pdbx_description
1 polymer ?
#
loop_
_entity_poly.entity_id
_entity_poly.type
_entity_poly.pdbx_seq_one_letter_code
_entity_poly.pdbx_strand_id
1 'polypeptide(L)'
;MSNRYPIPAETCRVEDEIKRSRFITTLAHTPAREEARIFIDQIRAEFPDASHNCWAFLIGPPGTTGNVGMSDDGEPHGTAGRPMLTVLAHSGLGDVVVVVTRYFGGTKLGKGGLVRAYSGGVQHALGKVQCTERVTRIAVLATIGYASYKSFKRLLPD
;
A
#
# COMPACT_ATOMS: atom_id res chain seq x y z
N MET A 1 9.19 17.17 -14.74
CA MET A 1 7.97 16.77 -14.00
C MET A 1 8.40 16.32 -12.63
N SER A 2 7.80 16.87 -11.58
CA SER A 2 8.14 16.54 -10.19
C SER A 2 7.98 15.03 -9.96
N ASN A 3 9.10 14.30 -9.82
CA ASN A 3 9.11 12.86 -9.55
C ASN A 3 8.97 12.60 -8.05
N ARG A 4 8.07 13.36 -7.42
CA ARG A 4 7.80 13.37 -5.98
C ARG A 4 6.33 13.11 -5.75
N TYR A 5 6.05 12.18 -4.85
CA TYR A 5 4.70 11.83 -4.45
C TYR A 5 4.73 11.20 -3.06
N PRO A 6 3.62 11.28 -2.31
CA PRO A 6 3.56 10.67 -0.99
C PRO A 6 3.54 9.15 -1.12
N ILE A 7 4.24 8.50 -0.20
CA ILE A 7 4.27 7.06 0.02
C ILE A 7 4.08 6.78 1.52
N PRO A 8 3.61 5.58 1.91
CA PRO A 8 3.60 5.19 3.32
C PRO A 8 5.02 5.26 3.92
N ALA A 9 5.17 5.87 5.09
CA ALA A 9 6.45 5.93 5.79
C ALA A 9 6.77 4.62 6.52
N GLU A 10 5.73 3.92 6.95
CA GLU A 10 5.80 2.68 7.71
C GLU A 10 4.56 1.81 7.46
N THR A 11 4.60 0.57 7.92
CA THR A 11 3.44 -0.32 7.90
C THR A 11 2.38 0.19 8.88
N CYS A 12 1.16 0.38 8.40
CA CYS A 12 0.02 0.77 9.21
C CYS A 12 -0.97 -0.40 9.32
N ARG A 13 -1.43 -0.70 10.53
CA ARG A 13 -2.45 -1.72 10.78
C ARG A 13 -3.62 -1.14 11.55
N VAL A 14 -4.83 -1.41 11.05
CA VAL A 14 -6.09 -1.06 11.70
C VAL A 14 -7.01 -2.26 11.73
N GLU A 15 -7.94 -2.26 12.67
CA GLU A 15 -8.90 -3.34 12.85
C GLU A 15 -10.29 -2.76 13.04
N ASP A 16 -11.26 -3.39 12.37
CA ASP A 16 -12.67 -3.05 12.42
C ASP A 16 -13.51 -4.32 12.62
N GLU A 17 -14.51 -4.26 13.50
CA GLU A 17 -15.49 -5.33 13.68
C GLU A 17 -16.84 -4.92 13.07
N ILE A 18 -17.34 -5.71 12.11
CA ILE A 18 -18.60 -5.45 11.41
C ILE A 18 -19.46 -6.71 11.45
N LYS A 19 -20.60 -6.64 12.14
CA LYS A 19 -21.53 -7.78 12.31
C LYS A 19 -20.82 -9.05 12.80
N ARG A 20 -19.96 -8.92 13.83
CA ARG A 20 -19.11 -9.98 14.40
C ARG A 20 -18.01 -10.51 13.48
N SER A 21 -17.93 -10.04 12.24
CA SER A 21 -16.78 -10.31 11.38
C SER A 21 -15.66 -9.33 11.71
N ARG A 22 -14.45 -9.85 11.90
CA ARG A 22 -13.25 -9.07 12.18
C ARG A 22 -12.49 -8.81 10.87
N PHE A 23 -12.13 -7.56 10.62
CA PHE A 23 -11.37 -7.11 9.46
C PHE A 23 -10.09 -6.42 9.93
N ILE A 24 -8.94 -6.99 9.59
CA ILE A 24 -7.62 -6.44 9.91
C ILE A 24 -7.02 -5.92 8.61
N THR A 25 -6.92 -4.60 8.49
CA THR A 25 -6.34 -3.95 7.31
C THR A 25 -4.87 -3.63 7.60
N THR A 26 -3.96 -4.22 6.83
CA THR A 26 -2.52 -3.93 6.91
C THR A 26 -2.06 -3.29 5.61
N LEU A 27 -1.56 -2.07 5.70
CA LEU A 27 -1.09 -1.24 4.59
C LEU A 27 0.41 -0.99 4.74
N ALA A 28 1.18 -1.09 3.66
CA ALA A 28 2.62 -0.86 3.68
C ALA A 28 3.11 -0.19 2.39
N HIS A 29 4.32 0.39 2.47
CA HIS A 29 5.05 0.87 1.31
C HIS A 29 5.75 -0.30 0.60
N THR A 30 5.47 -0.44 -0.69
CA THR A 30 6.13 -1.41 -1.57
C THR A 30 6.42 -0.75 -2.93
N PRO A 31 7.69 -0.49 -3.25
CA PRO A 31 8.10 0.22 -4.47
C PRO A 31 8.15 -0.66 -5.73
N ALA A 32 7.89 -1.97 -5.61
CA ALA A 32 7.89 -2.93 -6.70
C ALA A 32 6.81 -3.99 -6.54
N ARG A 33 6.40 -4.61 -7.66
CA ARG A 33 5.40 -5.70 -7.66
C ARG A 33 5.87 -6.92 -6.86
N GLU A 34 7.16 -7.24 -6.93
CA GLU A 34 7.76 -8.35 -6.20
C GLU A 34 7.68 -8.11 -4.69
N GLU A 35 8.00 -6.89 -4.24
CA GLU A 35 7.90 -6.50 -2.83
C GLU A 35 6.45 -6.51 -2.33
N ALA A 36 5.50 -6.06 -3.16
CA ALA A 36 4.08 -6.21 -2.88
C ALA A 36 3.68 -7.69 -2.72
N ARG A 37 4.22 -8.58 -3.56
CA ARG A 37 3.94 -10.01 -3.48
C ARG A 37 4.50 -10.64 -2.21
N ILE A 38 5.75 -10.33 -1.89
CA ILE A 38 6.41 -10.77 -0.65
C ILE A 38 5.59 -10.34 0.56
N PHE A 39 5.16 -9.07 0.59
CA PHE A 39 4.32 -8.56 1.69
C PHE A 39 2.98 -9.30 1.79
N ILE A 40 2.30 -9.54 0.67
CA ILE A 40 1.04 -10.31 0.66
C ILE A 40 1.25 -11.71 1.24
N ASP A 41 2.33 -12.39 0.85
CA ASP A 41 2.62 -13.74 1.32
C ASP A 41 3.05 -13.75 2.81
N GLN A 42 3.72 -12.70 3.29
CA GLN A 42 3.99 -12.49 4.73
C GLN A 42 2.70 -12.37 5.56
N ILE A 43 1.75 -11.53 5.14
CA ILE A 43 0.47 -11.37 5.86
C ILE A 43 -0.34 -12.67 5.85
N ARG A 44 -0.34 -13.41 4.72
CA ARG A 44 -0.98 -14.72 4.64
C ARG A 44 -0.35 -15.75 5.58
N ALA A 45 0.98 -15.72 5.73
CA ALA A 45 1.69 -16.57 6.69
C ALA A 45 1.44 -16.16 8.15
N GLU A 46 1.24 -14.87 8.41
CA GLU A 46 0.88 -14.34 9.73
C GLU A 46 -0.54 -14.73 10.14
N PHE A 47 -1.48 -14.76 9.20
CA PHE A 47 -2.89 -15.12 9.43
C PHE A 47 -3.34 -16.33 8.58
N PRO A 48 -2.79 -17.53 8.85
CA PRO A 48 -3.06 -18.72 8.04
C PRO A 48 -4.48 -19.28 8.25
N ASP A 49 -5.13 -18.93 9.36
CA ASP A 49 -6.47 -19.36 9.75
C ASP A 49 -7.58 -18.36 9.37
N ALA A 50 -7.20 -17.25 8.72
CA ALA A 50 -8.16 -16.27 8.23
C ALA A 50 -9.09 -16.87 7.17
N SER A 51 -10.33 -16.38 7.15
CA SER A 51 -11.30 -16.80 6.12
C SER A 51 -10.87 -16.32 4.73
N HIS A 52 -10.38 -15.08 4.64
CA HIS A 52 -9.89 -14.47 3.41
C HIS A 52 -8.77 -13.46 3.71
N ASN A 53 -7.75 -13.43 2.86
CA ASN A 53 -6.68 -12.44 2.81
C ASN A 53 -6.75 -11.70 1.47
N CYS A 54 -7.76 -10.84 1.32
CA CYS A 54 -7.95 -10.04 0.11
C CYS A 54 -6.88 -8.95 0.05
N TRP A 55 -6.43 -8.58 -1.16
CA TRP A 55 -5.37 -7.58 -1.29
C TRP A 55 -5.56 -6.69 -2.51
N ALA A 56 -4.91 -5.53 -2.47
CA ALA A 56 -4.75 -4.62 -3.59
C ALA A 56 -3.41 -3.88 -3.49
N PHE A 57 -2.82 -3.52 -4.63
CA PHE A 57 -1.63 -2.68 -4.67
C PHE A 57 -1.65 -1.71 -5.85
N LEU A 58 -0.94 -0.61 -5.71
CA LEU A 58 -0.65 0.38 -6.74
C LEU A 58 0.82 0.77 -6.63
N ILE A 59 1.60 0.49 -7.68
CA ILE A 59 3.03 0.79 -7.74
C ILE A 59 3.28 1.94 -8.70
N GLY A 60 4.12 2.88 -8.29
CA GLY A 60 4.45 4.10 -9.01
C GLY A 60 3.63 5.31 -8.57
N PRO A 61 3.77 6.42 -9.30
CA PRO A 61 3.14 7.69 -8.95
C PRO A 61 1.61 7.60 -8.92
N PRO A 62 0.94 8.37 -8.05
CA PRO A 62 -0.52 8.49 -8.04
C PRO A 62 -1.09 8.78 -9.43
N GLY A 63 -2.20 8.14 -9.77
CA GLY A 63 -2.83 8.24 -11.10
C GLY A 63 -2.20 7.33 -12.17
N THR A 64 -1.10 6.64 -11.89
CA THR A 64 -0.53 5.63 -12.80
C THR A 64 -1.35 4.34 -12.72
N THR A 65 -1.82 3.85 -13.87
CA THR A 65 -2.63 2.62 -13.95
C THR A 65 -1.85 1.40 -14.45
N GLY A 66 -0.60 1.58 -14.87
CA GLY A 66 0.22 0.53 -15.49
C GLY A 66 0.70 -0.56 -14.52
N ASN A 67 0.70 -0.31 -13.20
CA ASN A 67 1.22 -1.23 -12.20
C ASN A 67 0.28 -1.38 -10.99
N VAL A 68 -0.92 -1.88 -11.25
CA VAL A 68 -1.91 -2.20 -10.22
C VAL A 68 -2.21 -3.69 -10.17
N GLY A 69 -2.66 -4.18 -9.01
CA GLY A 69 -3.11 -5.55 -8.85
C GLY A 69 -4.11 -5.66 -7.69
N MET A 70 -4.97 -6.68 -7.72
CA MET A 70 -5.93 -6.95 -6.66
C MET A 70 -6.40 -8.40 -6.68
N SER A 71 -6.90 -8.89 -5.55
CA SER A 71 -7.57 -10.20 -5.42
C SER A 71 -8.69 -10.15 -4.40
N ASP A 72 -9.79 -10.84 -4.70
CA ASP A 72 -10.89 -11.09 -3.77
C ASP A 72 -10.62 -12.29 -2.83
N ASP A 73 -9.58 -13.08 -3.08
CA ASP A 73 -9.16 -14.22 -2.21
C ASP A 73 -10.30 -15.16 -1.76
N GLY A 74 -11.24 -15.47 -2.66
CA GLY A 74 -12.38 -16.33 -2.39
C GLY A 74 -13.64 -15.61 -1.90
N GLU A 75 -13.59 -14.31 -1.64
CA GLU A 75 -14.79 -13.49 -1.51
C GLU A 75 -15.59 -13.47 -2.83
N PRO A 76 -16.91 -13.18 -2.80
CA PRO A 76 -17.69 -13.00 -4.02
C PRO A 76 -17.02 -12.00 -4.96
N HIS A 77 -16.97 -12.35 -6.25
CA HIS A 77 -16.24 -11.59 -7.25
C HIS A 77 -16.59 -10.08 -7.23
N GLY A 78 -15.56 -9.25 -7.17
CA GLY A 78 -15.63 -7.81 -7.20
C GLY A 78 -16.09 -7.16 -5.89
N THR A 79 -16.16 -7.90 -4.79
CA THR A 79 -16.64 -7.35 -3.50
C THR A 79 -15.53 -6.93 -2.53
N ALA A 80 -14.26 -7.29 -2.79
CA ALA A 80 -13.13 -6.93 -1.95
C ALA A 80 -12.03 -6.22 -2.73
N GLY A 81 -11.36 -6.92 -3.65
CA GLY A 81 -10.17 -6.45 -4.36
C GLY A 81 -10.41 -5.15 -5.13
N ARG A 82 -11.48 -5.09 -5.94
CA ARG A 82 -11.83 -3.90 -6.72
C ARG A 82 -12.17 -2.69 -5.83
N PRO A 83 -13.06 -2.80 -4.83
CA PRO A 83 -13.31 -1.72 -3.88
C PRO A 83 -12.06 -1.18 -3.18
N MET A 84 -11.15 -2.05 -2.75
CA MET A 84 -9.88 -1.63 -2.12
C MET A 84 -8.99 -0.87 -3.10
N LEU A 85 -8.81 -1.40 -4.31
CA LEU A 85 -7.99 -0.76 -5.35
C LEU A 85 -8.55 0.61 -5.74
N THR A 86 -9.88 0.74 -5.83
CA THR A 86 -10.53 2.03 -6.09
C THR A 86 -10.19 3.04 -5.00
N VAL A 87 -10.24 2.66 -3.72
CA VAL A 87 -9.87 3.56 -2.61
C VAL A 87 -8.40 3.97 -2.71
N LEU A 88 -7.47 3.01 -2.94
CA LEU A 88 -6.05 3.32 -3.10
C LEU A 88 -5.80 4.28 -4.25
N ALA A 89 -6.44 4.08 -5.41
CA ALA A 89 -6.26 4.93 -6.59
C ALA A 89 -6.67 6.39 -6.36
N HIS A 90 -7.63 6.65 -5.45
CA HIS A 90 -8.08 8.00 -5.10
C HIS A 90 -7.39 8.58 -3.85
N SER A 91 -6.52 7.81 -3.19
CA SER A 91 -5.83 8.24 -1.97
C SER A 91 -4.75 9.29 -2.20
N GLY A 92 -4.25 9.40 -3.42
CA GLY A 92 -3.09 10.24 -3.74
C GLY A 92 -1.75 9.66 -3.31
N LEU A 93 -1.70 8.42 -2.78
CA LEU A 93 -0.47 7.69 -2.45
C LEU A 93 0.02 6.84 -3.63
N GLY A 94 1.34 6.71 -3.74
CA GLY A 94 2.00 5.76 -4.63
C GLY A 94 2.66 4.62 -3.85
N ASP A 95 3.17 3.62 -4.59
CA ASP A 95 3.96 2.51 -4.06
C ASP A 95 3.37 1.86 -2.80
N VAL A 96 2.09 1.51 -2.87
CA VAL A 96 1.32 1.07 -1.72
C VAL A 96 0.71 -0.29 -1.97
N VAL A 97 0.79 -1.16 -0.97
CA VAL A 97 0.07 -2.43 -0.89
C VAL A 97 -0.83 -2.42 0.33
N VAL A 98 -1.99 -3.06 0.21
CA VAL A 98 -2.88 -3.32 1.33
C VAL A 98 -3.38 -4.76 1.29
N VAL A 99 -3.41 -5.39 2.45
CA VAL A 99 -4.03 -6.71 2.68
C VAL A 99 -5.09 -6.54 3.76
N VAL A 100 -6.31 -6.98 3.47
CA VAL A 100 -7.41 -7.03 4.44
C VAL A 100 -7.67 -8.50 4.78
N THR A 101 -7.24 -8.88 5.97
CA THR A 101 -7.46 -10.18 6.58
C THR A 101 -8.84 -10.20 7.23
N ARG A 102 -9.68 -11.16 6.87
CA ARG A 102 -11.04 -11.29 7.37
C ARG A 102 -11.22 -12.60 8.13
N TYR A 103 -11.84 -12.50 9.30
CA TYR A 103 -12.43 -13.63 10.01
C TYR A 103 -13.96 -13.57 9.95
N PHE A 104 -14.60 -14.66 9.49
CA PHE A 104 -16.06 -14.71 9.38
C PHE A 104 -16.75 -14.82 10.74
N GLY A 105 -17.67 -13.90 11.04
CA GLY A 105 -18.38 -13.81 12.31
C GLY A 105 -19.71 -14.57 12.39
N GLY A 106 -19.96 -15.52 11.50
CA GLY A 106 -21.21 -16.29 11.46
C GLY A 106 -22.41 -15.56 10.82
N THR A 107 -22.33 -14.25 10.55
CA THR A 107 -23.41 -13.47 9.93
C THR A 107 -22.99 -12.94 8.57
N LYS A 108 -23.76 -13.22 7.51
CA LYS A 108 -23.47 -12.74 6.15
C LYS A 108 -23.68 -11.22 6.04
N LEU A 109 -22.72 -10.51 5.44
CA LEU A 109 -22.79 -9.07 5.20
C LEU A 109 -23.55 -8.70 3.91
N GLY A 110 -23.66 -9.64 2.97
CA GLY A 110 -24.14 -9.37 1.59
C GLY A 110 -23.12 -8.57 0.77
N LYS A 111 -23.30 -8.51 -0.56
CA LYS A 111 -22.32 -7.87 -1.47
C LYS A 111 -22.04 -6.41 -1.09
N GLY A 112 -23.08 -5.60 -0.89
CA GLY A 112 -22.91 -4.20 -0.51
C GLY A 112 -22.36 -3.99 0.91
N GLY A 113 -22.47 -4.99 1.79
CA GLY A 113 -21.83 -4.96 3.11
C GLY A 113 -20.33 -5.24 3.02
N LEU A 114 -19.93 -6.22 2.20
CA LEU A 114 -18.51 -6.54 1.95
C LEU A 114 -17.79 -5.37 1.29
N VAL A 115 -18.36 -4.81 0.23
CA VAL A 115 -17.79 -3.65 -0.47
C VAL A 115 -17.50 -2.51 0.51
N ARG A 116 -18.45 -2.19 1.40
CA ARG A 116 -18.28 -1.15 2.42
C ARG A 116 -17.25 -1.51 3.48
N ALA A 117 -17.20 -2.77 3.91
CA ALA A 117 -16.22 -3.24 4.89
C ALA A 117 -14.78 -3.11 4.35
N TYR A 118 -14.53 -3.63 3.15
CA TYR A 118 -13.21 -3.59 2.52
C TYR A 118 -12.78 -2.16 2.16
N SER A 119 -13.64 -1.36 1.53
CA SER A 119 -13.31 0.05 1.26
C SER A 119 -13.12 0.85 2.54
N GLY A 120 -13.97 0.63 3.54
CA GLY A 120 -13.90 1.33 4.83
C GLY A 120 -12.61 1.03 5.60
N GLY A 121 -12.19 -0.24 5.65
CA GLY A 121 -10.93 -0.63 6.28
C GLY A 121 -9.72 0.04 5.63
N VAL A 122 -9.67 0.09 4.30
CA VAL A 122 -8.60 0.79 3.58
C VAL A 122 -8.64 2.30 3.85
N GLN A 123 -9.83 2.92 3.84
CA GLN A 123 -9.96 4.35 4.19
C GLN A 123 -9.51 4.65 5.62
N HIS A 124 -9.82 3.76 6.57
CA HIS A 124 -9.39 3.87 7.95
C HIS A 124 -7.86 3.77 8.08
N ALA A 125 -7.23 2.81 7.38
CA ALA A 125 -5.77 2.70 7.35
C ALA A 125 -5.11 3.94 6.73
N LEU A 126 -5.66 4.45 5.62
CA LEU A 126 -5.20 5.66 4.96
C LEU A 126 -5.32 6.92 5.84
N GLY A 127 -6.33 6.98 6.71
CA GLY A 127 -6.48 8.07 7.68
C GLY A 127 -5.48 8.03 8.84
N LYS A 128 -4.80 6.90 9.06
CA LYS A 128 -3.84 6.71 10.16
C LYS A 128 -2.38 6.57 9.71
N VAL A 129 -2.14 6.17 8.48
CA VAL A 129 -0.78 5.96 7.96
C VAL A 129 -0.01 7.28 7.93
N GLN A 130 1.22 7.26 8.45
CA GLN A 130 2.14 8.36 8.28
C GLN A 130 2.75 8.30 6.88
N CYS A 131 2.89 9.46 6.22
CA CYS A 131 3.38 9.54 4.85
C CYS A 131 4.73 10.24 4.80
N THR A 132 5.59 9.78 3.90
CA THR A 132 6.83 10.47 3.52
C THR A 132 6.85 10.74 2.03
N GLU A 133 7.77 11.60 1.58
CA GLU A 133 7.90 11.94 0.17
C GLU A 133 8.87 10.98 -0.51
N ARG A 134 8.42 10.29 -1.56
CA ARG A 134 9.31 9.56 -2.45
C ARG A 134 10.08 10.56 -3.31
N VAL A 135 11.41 10.53 -3.24
CA VAL A 135 12.29 11.37 -4.07
C VAL A 135 13.17 10.49 -4.93
N THR A 136 12.98 10.56 -6.25
CA THR A 136 13.90 9.88 -7.18
C THR A 136 15.27 10.53 -7.15
N ARG A 137 16.29 9.74 -6.81
CA ARG A 137 17.69 10.14 -6.86
C ARG A 137 18.27 9.77 -8.21
N ILE A 138 19.12 10.63 -8.76
CA ILE A 138 19.92 10.36 -9.95
C ILE A 138 21.40 10.31 -9.56
N ALA A 139 22.14 9.39 -10.15
CA ALA A 139 23.59 9.40 -10.07
C ALA A 139 24.14 10.44 -11.04
N VAL A 140 25.06 11.29 -10.57
CA VAL A 140 25.72 12.30 -11.40
C VAL A 140 27.22 12.08 -11.31
N LEU A 141 27.87 12.01 -12.46
CA LEU A 141 29.32 12.05 -12.57
C LEU A 141 29.74 13.49 -12.90
N ALA A 142 30.65 14.06 -12.12
CA ALA A 142 31.16 15.42 -12.35
C ALA A 142 32.69 15.40 -12.39
N THR A 143 33.25 16.03 -13.42
CA THR A 143 34.69 16.33 -13.50
C THR A 143 34.92 17.74 -12.98
N ILE A 144 35.76 17.88 -11.98
CA ILE A 144 36.11 19.18 -11.41
C ILE A 144 37.62 19.39 -11.47
N GLY A 145 38.04 20.64 -11.65
CA GLY A 145 39.45 21.00 -11.54
C GLY A 145 39.95 20.75 -10.12
N TYR A 146 41.20 20.29 -9.97
CA TYR A 146 41.79 19.93 -8.68
C TYR A 146 41.70 21.07 -7.65
N ALA A 147 41.83 22.33 -8.09
CA ALA A 147 41.70 23.52 -7.23
C ALA A 147 40.33 23.61 -6.54
N SER A 148 39.26 23.12 -7.18
CA SER A 148 37.89 23.18 -6.64
C SER A 148 37.53 21.98 -5.75
N TYR A 149 38.42 20.97 -5.65
CA TYR A 149 38.13 19.72 -4.93
C TYR A 149 37.71 19.94 -3.48
N LYS A 150 38.46 20.75 -2.72
CA LYS A 150 38.17 21.00 -1.30
C LYS A 150 36.83 21.70 -1.10
N SER A 151 36.52 22.69 -1.93
CA SER A 151 35.26 23.44 -1.85
C SER A 151 34.08 22.56 -2.24
N PHE A 152 34.22 21.75 -3.30
CA PHE A 152 33.18 20.82 -3.73
C PHE A 152 32.91 19.74 -2.67
N LYS A 153 33.96 19.16 -2.07
CA LYS A 153 33.83 18.16 -1.01
C LYS A 153 33.05 18.67 0.20
N ARG A 154 33.18 19.96 0.56
CA ARG A 154 32.42 20.59 1.67
C ARG A 154 30.93 20.78 1.37
N LEU A 155 30.53 20.78 0.09
CA LEU A 155 29.14 20.94 -0.32
C LEU A 155 28.39 19.61 -0.38
N LEU A 156 29.10 18.48 -0.32
CA LEU A 156 28.48 17.17 -0.26
C LEU A 156 27.98 16.91 1.17
N PRO A 157 26.77 16.37 1.35
CA PRO A 157 26.32 15.88 2.66
C PRO A 157 27.24 14.75 3.14
N ASP A 158 27.38 14.63 4.47
CA ASP A 158 28.20 13.61 5.15
C ASP A 158 27.79 12.17 4.79
#